data_AF-A0A966SUN4-F1
#
_entry.id   AF-A0A966SUN4-F1
#
_cell.length_a   1.000
_cell.length_b   1.000
_cell.length_c   1.000
_cell.angle_alpha   90.00
_cell.angle_beta   90.00
_cell.angle_gamma   90.00
#
_symmetry.space_group_name_H-M   'P 1'
#
loop_
_entity.id
_entity.type
_entity.pdbx_description
1 polymer ?
#
loop_
_entity_poly.entity_id
_entity_poly.type
_entity_poly.pdbx_seq_one_letter_code
_entity_poly.pdbx_strand_id
1 'polypeptide(L)'
;MECERAVWTKLRMTAPLITVIIPTRPGDAAPLALAAARQLDHPADRLEIIVARGQQPSVQRNTALRAAKGELIYFLDDDSLPPPGNLHRALVHFADPKVVMVGGPNVCPADAPP
;
A
#
# COMPACT_ATOMS: atom_id res chain seq x y z
N MET A 1 2.65 9.67 -27.31
CA MET A 1 1.67 8.64 -26.90
C MET A 1 2.22 7.20 -26.98
N GLU A 2 3.01 6.81 -27.98
CA GLU A 2 3.61 5.46 -28.03
C GLU A 2 4.76 5.23 -27.03
N CYS A 3 5.51 6.30 -26.70
CA CYS A 3 6.62 6.23 -25.74
C CYS A 3 6.14 5.90 -24.30
N GLU A 4 5.05 6.50 -23.84
CA GLU A 4 4.46 6.18 -22.53
C GLU A 4 3.96 4.72 -22.48
N ARG A 5 3.24 4.24 -23.50
CA ARG A 5 2.74 2.85 -23.53
C ARG A 5 3.87 1.80 -23.49
N ALA A 6 4.99 2.06 -24.15
CA ALA A 6 6.16 1.17 -24.13
C ALA A 6 6.85 1.15 -22.75
N VAL A 7 6.95 2.32 -22.10
CA VAL A 7 7.46 2.45 -20.73
C VAL A 7 6.54 1.74 -19.74
N TRP A 8 5.22 1.88 -19.87
CA TRP A 8 4.23 1.20 -19.03
C TRP A 8 4.22 -0.32 -19.18
N THR A 9 4.37 -0.83 -20.41
CA THR A 9 4.50 -2.27 -20.66
C THR A 9 5.78 -2.84 -20.02
N LYS A 10 6.87 -2.06 -20.06
CA LYS A 10 8.15 -2.44 -19.44
C LYS A 10 8.11 -2.35 -17.91
N LEU A 11 7.49 -1.31 -17.33
CA LEU A 11 7.25 -1.19 -15.89
C LEU A 11 6.35 -2.32 -15.37
N ARG A 12 5.35 -2.76 -16.14
CA ARG A 12 4.52 -3.93 -15.77
C ARG A 12 5.32 -5.21 -15.63
N MET A 13 6.43 -5.38 -16.37
CA MET A 13 7.30 -6.55 -16.25
C MET A 13 8.33 -6.44 -15.11
N THR A 14 8.64 -5.23 -14.63
CA THR A 14 9.64 -4.98 -13.58
C THR A 14 9.07 -4.43 -12.27
N ALA A 15 7.75 -4.27 -12.16
CA ALA A 15 7.11 -3.77 -10.96
C ALA A 15 7.30 -4.77 -9.80
N PRO A 16 7.74 -4.31 -8.61
CA PRO A 16 7.94 -5.20 -7.48
C PRO A 16 6.60 -5.78 -7.00
N LEU A 17 6.63 -6.98 -6.43
CA LEU A 17 5.49 -7.47 -5.65
C LEU A 17 5.37 -6.62 -4.39
N ILE A 18 4.19 -6.04 -4.15
CA ILE A 18 3.93 -5.21 -2.97
C ILE A 18 2.84 -5.87 -2.14
N THR A 19 3.08 -6.03 -0.84
CA THR A 19 2.03 -6.43 0.11
C THR A 19 1.53 -5.20 0.87
N VAL A 20 0.25 -4.89 0.73
CA VAL A 20 -0.45 -3.88 1.52
C VAL A 20 -0.99 -4.54 2.78
N ILE A 21 -0.66 -4.00 3.96
CA ILE A 21 -1.16 -4.50 5.25
C ILE A 21 -2.07 -3.45 5.88
N ILE A 22 -3.32 -3.85 6.16
CA ILE A 22 -4.35 -3.01 6.75
C ILE A 22 -4.84 -3.68 8.05
N PRO A 23 -4.46 -3.18 9.25
CA PRO A 23 -5.01 -3.67 10.51
C PRO A 23 -6.44 -3.16 10.70
N THR A 24 -7.34 -3.99 11.23
CA THR A 24 -8.76 -3.66 11.47
C THR A 24 -9.25 -4.34 12.74
N ARG A 25 -10.32 -3.84 13.39
CA ARG A 25 -10.87 -4.52 14.56
C ARG A 25 -11.74 -5.72 14.14
N PRO A 26 -11.93 -6.71 15.03
CA PRO A 26 -12.90 -7.78 14.79
C PRO A 26 -14.31 -7.18 14.70
N GLY A 27 -15.09 -7.61 13.71
CA GLY A 27 -16.47 -7.16 13.53
C GLY A 27 -16.63 -5.87 12.71
N ASP A 28 -15.56 -5.10 12.47
CA ASP A 28 -15.61 -3.94 11.60
C ASP A 28 -16.01 -4.34 10.17
N ALA A 29 -16.69 -3.44 9.48
CA ALA A 29 -16.95 -3.57 8.04
C ALA A 29 -15.64 -3.67 7.23
N ALA A 30 -15.74 -3.77 5.90
CA ALA A 30 -14.56 -3.64 5.06
C ALA A 30 -13.93 -2.24 5.26
N PRO A 31 -12.62 -2.14 5.52
CA PRO A 31 -11.96 -0.85 5.77
C PRO A 31 -11.96 0.01 4.51
N LEU A 32 -12.03 1.33 4.66
CA LEU A 32 -11.96 2.28 3.53
C LEU A 32 -10.64 2.11 2.77
N ALA A 33 -9.56 1.85 3.50
CA ALA A 33 -8.26 1.57 2.92
C ALA A 33 -8.23 0.34 2.01
N LEU A 34 -9.11 -0.65 2.18
CA LEU A 34 -9.18 -1.79 1.26
C LEU A 34 -9.71 -1.35 -0.11
N ALA A 35 -10.71 -0.45 -0.13
CA ALA A 35 -11.23 0.10 -1.39
C ALA A 35 -10.17 0.96 -2.07
N ALA A 36 -9.49 1.83 -1.31
CA ALA A 36 -8.42 2.67 -1.84
C ALA A 36 -7.21 1.85 -2.34
N ALA A 37 -6.79 0.83 -1.59
CA ALA A 37 -5.69 -0.05 -1.97
C ALA A 37 -5.94 -0.76 -3.32
N ARG A 38 -7.19 -1.15 -3.59
CA ARG A 38 -7.59 -1.75 -4.89
C ARG A 38 -7.54 -0.78 -6.07
N GLN A 39 -7.51 0.53 -5.81
CA GLN A 39 -7.43 1.58 -6.82
C GLN A 39 -5.99 2.10 -7.00
N LEU A 40 -5.00 1.54 -6.31
CA LEU A 40 -3.61 1.91 -6.51
C LEU A 40 -3.17 1.55 -7.93
N ASP A 41 -2.45 2.46 -8.59
CA ASP A 41 -1.92 2.30 -9.94
C ASP A 41 -0.73 1.33 -9.93
N HIS A 42 -1.01 0.05 -9.67
CA HIS A 42 -0.05 -1.05 -9.63
C HIS A 42 -0.65 -2.31 -10.27
N PRO A 43 0.14 -3.19 -10.91
CA PRO A 43 -0.40 -4.40 -11.52
C PRO A 43 -1.09 -5.28 -10.46
N ALA A 44 -2.33 -5.69 -10.74
CA ALA A 44 -3.15 -6.45 -9.77
C ALA A 44 -2.54 -7.82 -9.42
N ASP A 45 -1.80 -8.42 -10.34
CA ASP A 45 -1.03 -9.66 -10.14
C ASP A 45 0.28 -9.45 -9.35
N ARG A 46 0.66 -8.19 -9.11
CA ARG A 46 1.80 -7.76 -8.31
C ARG A 46 1.39 -7.01 -7.04
N LEU A 47 0.11 -7.08 -6.65
CA LEU A 47 -0.43 -6.46 -5.44
C LEU A 47 -1.10 -7.50 -4.56
N GLU A 48 -0.51 -7.77 -3.41
CA GLU A 48 -1.12 -8.57 -2.35
C GLU A 48 -1.74 -7.62 -1.31
N ILE A 49 -2.94 -7.92 -0.82
CA ILE A 49 -3.58 -7.13 0.23
C ILE A 49 -3.95 -8.05 1.38
N ILE A 50 -3.43 -7.77 2.58
CA ILE A 50 -3.72 -8.48 3.81
C ILE A 50 -4.50 -7.55 4.74
N VAL A 51 -5.78 -7.88 4.96
CA VAL A 51 -6.58 -7.27 6.03
C VAL A 51 -6.37 -8.09 7.30
N ALA A 52 -5.55 -7.58 8.21
CA ALA A 52 -5.26 -8.23 9.48
C ALA A 52 -6.33 -7.82 10.49
N ARG A 53 -7.07 -8.77 11.05
CA ARG A 53 -8.13 -8.50 12.04
C ARG A 53 -7.68 -8.89 13.45
N GLY A 54 -7.92 -8.01 14.41
CA GLY A 54 -7.54 -8.23 15.80
C GLY A 54 -7.64 -6.98 16.66
N GLN A 55 -7.35 -7.14 17.95
CA GLN A 55 -7.49 -6.07 18.94
C GLN A 55 -6.16 -5.36 19.26
N GLN A 56 -5.04 -5.83 18.68
CA GLN A 56 -3.69 -5.32 18.96
C GLN A 56 -2.99 -4.97 17.64
N PRO A 57 -3.02 -3.70 17.18
CA PRO A 57 -2.52 -3.31 15.86
C PRO A 57 -1.07 -3.72 15.57
N SER A 58 -0.17 -3.60 16.55
CA SER A 58 1.23 -4.01 16.39
C SER A 58 1.38 -5.52 16.18
N VAL A 59 0.62 -6.33 16.93
CA VAL A 59 0.61 -7.80 16.76
C VAL A 59 0.03 -8.17 15.39
N GLN A 60 -1.04 -7.50 14.97
CA GLN A 60 -1.66 -7.70 13.66
C GLN A 60 -0.67 -7.42 12.52
N ARG A 61 -0.01 -6.26 12.54
CA ARG A 61 1.01 -5.87 11.55
C ARG A 61 2.15 -6.88 11.51
N ASN A 62 2.68 -7.29 12.67
CA ASN A 62 3.77 -8.28 12.74
C ASN A 62 3.35 -9.67 12.23
N THR A 63 2.13 -10.11 12.52
CA THR A 63 1.62 -11.40 12.02
C THR A 63 1.40 -11.35 10.51
N ALA A 64 0.79 -10.28 10.00
CA ALA A 64 0.60 -10.07 8.56
C ALA A 64 1.94 -9.98 7.82
N LEU A 65 2.93 -9.28 8.39
CA LEU A 65 4.26 -9.16 7.83
C LEU A 65 4.95 -10.52 7.63
N ARG A 66 4.75 -11.48 8.54
CA ARG A 66 5.30 -12.84 8.40
C ARG A 66 4.64 -13.65 7.27
N ALA A 67 3.41 -13.30 6.89
CA ALA A 67 2.67 -13.95 5.82
C ALA A 67 2.82 -13.23 4.46
N ALA A 68 3.31 -11.98 4.48
CA ALA A 68 3.46 -11.14 3.31
C ALA A 68 4.50 -11.70 2.33
N LYS A 69 4.19 -11.60 1.03
CA LYS A 69 5.04 -12.09 -0.06
C LYS A 69 5.77 -10.98 -0.81
N GLY A 70 5.38 -9.73 -0.57
CA GLY A 70 5.93 -8.56 -1.23
C GLY A 70 7.41 -8.36 -0.98
N GLU A 71 8.11 -7.94 -2.03
CA GLU A 71 9.45 -7.38 -1.96
C GLU A 71 9.43 -6.07 -1.14
N LEU A 72 8.32 -5.35 -1.21
CA LEU A 72 8.03 -4.17 -0.40
C LEU A 72 6.73 -4.34 0.37
N ILE A 73 6.69 -3.74 1.57
CA ILE A 73 5.54 -3.76 2.45
C ILE A 73 4.99 -2.35 2.57
N TYR A 74 3.69 -2.19 2.33
CA TYR A 74 3.00 -0.92 2.44
C TYR A 74 1.95 -0.97 3.55
N PHE A 75 2.22 -0.27 4.65
CA PHE A 75 1.26 -0.17 5.75
C PHE A 75 0.26 0.94 5.49
N LEU A 76 -1.02 0.64 5.71
CA LEU A 76 -2.11 1.59 5.73
C LEU A 76 -2.91 1.39 7.01
N ASP A 77 -3.44 2.47 7.58
CA ASP A 77 -4.50 2.37 8.58
C ASP A 77 -5.83 2.08 7.88
N ASP A 78 -6.85 1.62 8.60
CA ASP A 78 -8.12 1.17 8.02
C ASP A 78 -8.94 2.27 7.34
N ASP A 79 -8.71 3.52 7.73
CA ASP A 79 -9.31 4.74 7.19
C ASP A 79 -8.43 5.46 6.16
N SER A 80 -7.23 4.95 5.86
CA SER A 80 -6.31 5.60 4.94
C SER A 80 -6.83 5.62 3.49
N LEU A 81 -6.75 6.78 2.84
CA LEU A 81 -7.18 7.00 1.45
C LEU A 81 -6.01 7.45 0.56
N PRO A 82 -5.00 6.60 0.31
CA PRO A 82 -3.91 6.98 -0.60
C PRO A 82 -4.44 7.24 -2.01
N PRO A 83 -3.96 8.29 -2.72
CA PRO A 83 -4.33 8.50 -4.12
C PRO A 83 -3.81 7.36 -5.00
N PRO A 84 -4.42 7.08 -6.18
CA PRO A 84 -4.03 5.98 -7.07
C PRO A 84 -2.53 5.93 -7.38
N GLY A 85 -1.93 7.07 -7.71
CA GLY A 85 -0.50 7.18 -8.02
C GLY A 85 0.45 7.16 -6.82
N ASN A 86 -0.01 6.86 -5.60
CA ASN A 86 0.81 6.98 -4.39
C ASN A 86 2.00 6.01 -4.38
N LEU A 87 1.79 4.77 -4.83
CA LEU A 87 2.88 3.79 -4.92
C LEU A 87 3.96 4.24 -5.90
N HIS A 88 3.59 4.81 -7.05
CA HIS A 88 4.57 5.34 -8.00
C HIS A 88 5.47 6.40 -7.33
N ARG A 89 4.86 7.34 -6.61
CA ARG A 89 5.59 8.39 -5.89
C ARG A 89 6.49 7.84 -4.79
N ALA A 90 6.10 6.77 -4.11
CA ALA A 90 6.94 6.13 -3.10
C ALA A 90 8.10 5.35 -3.75
N LEU A 91 7.83 4.63 -4.83
CA LEU A 91 8.77 3.71 -5.48
C LEU A 91 9.98 4.42 -6.08
N VAL A 92 9.86 5.66 -6.55
CA VAL A 92 11.02 6.40 -7.10
C VAL A 92 12.15 6.58 -6.09
N HIS A 93 11.85 6.61 -4.79
CA HIS A 93 12.87 6.80 -3.75
C HIS A 93 13.74 5.56 -3.52
N PHE A 94 13.24 4.36 -3.84
CA PHE A 94 14.00 3.12 -3.74
C PHE A 94 15.03 2.94 -4.87
N ALA A 95 15.12 3.90 -5.81
CA ALA A 95 16.24 3.97 -6.75
C ALA A 95 17.59 4.25 -6.06
N ASP A 96 17.57 4.89 -4.88
CA ASP A 96 18.75 4.96 -4.02
C ASP A 96 18.82 3.69 -3.15
N PRO A 97 19.85 2.83 -3.31
CA PRO A 97 19.97 1.59 -2.54
C PRO A 97 20.16 1.81 -1.03
N LYS A 98 20.40 3.03 -0.56
CA LYS A 98 20.46 3.38 0.87
C LYS A 98 19.07 3.60 1.48
N VAL A 99 18.03 3.79 0.66
CA VAL A 99 16.67 4.00 1.13
C VAL A 99 16.04 2.64 1.48
N VAL A 100 15.78 2.44 2.77
CA VAL A 100 15.15 1.21 3.29
C VAL A 100 13.68 1.41 3.68
N MET A 101 13.22 2.66 3.80
CA MET A 101 11.86 3.00 4.18
C MET A 101 11.49 4.39 3.65
N VAL A 102 10.24 4.52 3.23
CA VAL A 102 9.62 5.80 2.84
C VAL A 102 8.39 6.01 3.70
N GLY A 103 8.29 7.16 4.35
CA GLY A 103 7.11 7.60 5.09
C GLY A 103 6.40 8.73 4.36
N GLY A 104 5.06 8.74 4.43
CA GLY A 104 4.24 9.86 3.98
C GLY A 104 3.76 10.71 5.15
N PRO A 105 3.32 11.96 4.90
CA PRO A 105 2.64 12.75 5.91
C PRO A 105 1.32 12.09 6.31
N ASN A 106 0.99 12.12 7.60
CA ASN A 106 -0.35 11.75 8.08
C ASN A 106 -1.28 12.96 7.93
N VAL A 107 -1.80 13.18 6.72
CA VAL A 107 -2.65 14.33 6.41
C VAL A 107 -4.06 14.05 6.89
N CYS A 108 -4.52 14.80 7.89
CA CYS A 108 -5.91 14.74 8.31
C CYS A 108 -6.82 15.36 7.23
N PRO A 109 -7.96 14.71 6.91
CA PRO A 109 -9.00 15.34 6.11
C PRO A 109 -9.47 16.66 6.71
N ALA A 110 -9.89 17.61 5.86
CA ALA A 110 -10.33 18.93 6.31
C ALA A 110 -11.63 18.89 7.15
N ASP A 111 -12.40 17.80 7.03
CA ASP A 111 -13.63 17.52 7.75
C ASP A 111 -13.44 16.63 8.99
N ALA A 112 -12.19 16.36 9.40
CA ALA A 112 -11.91 15.58 10.60
C ALA A 112 -12.42 16.33 11.87
N PRO A 113 -13.02 15.62 12.85
CA PRO A 113 -13.41 16.22 14.12
C PRO A 113 -12.21 16.80 14.89
N PRO A 114 -12.41 17.88 15.67
CA PRO A 114 -11.38 18.45 16.54
C PRO A 114 -10.99 17.54 17.72
#